data_AF-A0A0F9DYL6-F1
#
_entry.id   AF-A0A0F9DYL6-F1
#
_cell.length_a   1.000
_cell.length_b   1.000
_cell.length_c   1.000
_cell.angle_alpha   90.00
_cell.angle_beta   90.00
_cell.angle_gamma   90.00
#
_symmetry.space_group_name_H-M   'P 1'
#
loop_
_entity.id
_entity.type
_entity.pdbx_description
1 polymer ?
#
loop_
_entity_poly.entity_id
_entity_poly.type
_entity_poly.pdbx_seq_one_letter_code
_entity_poly.pdbx_strand_id
1 'polypeptide(L)'
;MLATELIDILFIIFWIFGIEEKPTKEKAAIAPFSHGLFMAVIWTIIASLFTLFISNDIYAMFIIGGLVFSHWILDFIASPMTYMYPNDTGRPIFFQNSRKIGLGLWRSKTAIIIGEYIVTLVGLIMYIIWLVLR
;
A
#
# COMPACT_ATOMS: atom_id res chain seq x y z
N MET A 1 -8.57 0.00 9.84
CA MET A 1 -7.62 -1.12 9.74
C MET A 1 -7.87 -1.90 8.46
N LEU A 2 -9.01 -2.57 8.23
CA LEU A 2 -9.18 -3.35 6.98
C LEU A 2 -8.99 -2.55 5.67
N ALA A 3 -9.42 -1.29 5.62
CA ALA A 3 -9.24 -0.45 4.44
C ALA A 3 -7.76 -0.16 4.12
N THR A 4 -6.90 0.01 5.13
CA THR A 4 -5.46 0.27 4.91
C THR A 4 -4.72 -0.98 4.44
N GLU A 5 -5.24 -2.16 4.78
CA GLU A 5 -4.64 -3.47 4.42
C GLU A 5 -5.26 -4.09 3.15
N LEU A 6 -6.23 -3.44 2.51
CA LEU A 6 -6.96 -4.04 1.39
C LEU A 6 -6.03 -4.48 0.25
N ILE A 7 -5.03 -3.66 -0.06
CA ILE A 7 -4.05 -3.94 -1.13
C ILE A 7 -3.23 -5.19 -0.81
N ASP A 8 -2.78 -5.35 0.44
CA ASP A 8 -2.06 -6.54 0.89
C ASP A 8 -2.94 -7.79 0.93
N ILE A 9 -4.20 -7.65 1.34
CA ILE A 9 -5.17 -8.76 1.30
C ILE A 9 -5.36 -9.24 -0.14
N LEU A 10 -5.52 -8.32 -1.09
CA LEU A 10 -5.62 -8.65 -2.52
C LEU A 10 -4.35 -9.32 -3.04
N PHE A 11 -3.17 -8.82 -2.64
CA PHE A 11 -1.89 -9.44 -2.98
C PHE A 11 -1.79 -10.88 -2.47
N ILE A 12 -2.16 -11.15 -1.22
CA ILE A 12 -2.16 -12.52 -0.66
C ILE A 12 -3.08 -13.43 -1.47
N ILE A 13 -4.27 -12.96 -1.82
CA ILE A 13 -5.22 -13.71 -2.66
C ILE A 13 -4.58 -14.00 -4.03
N PHE A 14 -4.11 -12.97 -4.74
CA PHE A 14 -3.52 -13.12 -6.07
C PHE A 14 -2.27 -14.00 -6.07
N TRP A 15 -1.46 -13.93 -5.02
CA TRP A 15 -0.31 -14.81 -4.85
C TRP A 15 -0.72 -16.28 -4.68
N ILE A 16 -1.72 -16.58 -3.85
CA ILE A 16 -2.24 -17.95 -3.66
C ILE A 16 -2.77 -18.54 -4.97
N PHE A 17 -3.41 -17.72 -5.79
CA PHE A 17 -3.94 -18.14 -7.10
C PHE A 17 -2.88 -18.13 -8.23
N GLY A 18 -1.63 -17.78 -7.95
CA GLY A 18 -0.55 -17.74 -8.93
C GLY A 18 -0.66 -16.59 -9.95
N ILE A 19 -1.44 -15.56 -9.64
CA ILE A 19 -1.60 -14.34 -10.46
C ILE A 19 -0.45 -13.36 -10.20
N GLU A 20 0.06 -13.32 -8.97
CA GLU A 20 1.16 -12.44 -8.54
C GLU A 20 2.26 -13.23 -7.83
N GLU A 21 3.48 -12.69 -7.84
CA GLU A 21 4.65 -13.32 -7.24
C GLU A 21 5.22 -12.49 -6.09
N LYS A 22 5.53 -13.17 -4.99
CA LYS A 22 6.25 -12.56 -3.86
C LYS A 22 7.68 -12.19 -4.24
N PRO A 23 8.20 -11.06 -3.72
CA PRO A 23 9.60 -10.73 -3.88
C PRO A 23 10.48 -11.79 -3.22
N THR A 24 11.63 -12.06 -3.85
CA THR A 24 12.70 -12.88 -3.27
C THR A 24 14.02 -12.13 -3.40
N LYS A 25 15.10 -12.66 -2.82
CA LYS A 25 16.43 -12.07 -3.02
C LYS A 25 16.87 -12.09 -4.49
N GLU A 26 16.34 -13.03 -5.27
CA GLU A 26 16.74 -13.30 -6.66
C GLU A 26 15.78 -12.69 -7.68
N LYS A 27 14.54 -12.39 -7.30
CA LYS A 27 13.49 -11.89 -8.19
C LYS A 27 12.73 -10.72 -7.57
N ALA A 28 12.50 -9.70 -8.38
CA ALA A 28 11.58 -8.61 -8.05
C ALA A 28 10.17 -9.15 -7.83
N ALA A 29 9.38 -8.49 -6.96
CA ALA A 29 7.95 -8.77 -6.88
C ALA A 29 7.27 -8.48 -8.24
N ILE A 30 6.31 -9.33 -8.60
CA ILE A 30 5.40 -9.09 -9.72
C ILE A 30 4.01 -8.95 -9.12
N ALA A 31 3.64 -7.72 -8.80
CA ALA A 31 2.35 -7.40 -8.19
C ALA A 31 1.60 -6.25 -8.92
N PRO A 32 1.34 -6.35 -10.23
CA PRO A 32 0.67 -5.29 -10.99
C PRO A 32 -0.83 -5.13 -10.69
N PHE A 33 -1.49 -6.19 -10.19
CA PHE A 33 -2.93 -6.23 -9.91
C PHE A 33 -3.28 -5.77 -8.50
N SER A 34 -2.39 -5.90 -7.54
CA SER A 34 -2.56 -5.36 -6.19
C SER A 34 -1.80 -4.04 -6.01
N HIS A 35 -0.50 -4.00 -6.34
CA HIS A 35 0.41 -2.89 -5.98
C HIS A 35 0.75 -1.96 -7.17
N GLY A 36 0.15 -2.14 -8.35
CA GLY A 36 0.27 -1.21 -9.47
C GLY A 36 -0.61 0.04 -9.26
N LEU A 37 -0.14 1.23 -9.68
CA LEU A 37 -0.87 2.49 -9.49
C LEU A 37 -2.27 2.44 -10.11
N PHE A 38 -2.36 2.00 -11.36
CA PHE A 38 -3.63 1.86 -12.06
C PHE A 38 -4.63 0.98 -11.29
N MET A 39 -4.17 -0.14 -10.77
CA MET A 39 -5.02 -1.08 -10.05
C MET A 39 -5.34 -0.58 -8.64
N ALA A 40 -4.41 0.08 -7.96
CA ALA A 40 -4.66 0.75 -6.69
C ALA A 40 -5.78 1.81 -6.81
N VAL A 41 -5.81 2.57 -7.92
CA VAL A 41 -6.91 3.49 -8.22
C VAL A 41 -8.22 2.74 -8.43
N ILE A 42 -8.22 1.63 -9.18
CA ILE A 42 -9.43 0.80 -9.37
C ILE A 42 -9.94 0.28 -8.02
N TRP A 43 -9.08 -0.28 -7.18
CA TRP A 43 -9.48 -0.80 -5.86
C TRP A 43 -9.96 0.31 -4.94
N THR A 44 -9.36 1.50 -5.02
CA THR A 44 -9.83 2.70 -4.31
C THR A 44 -11.24 3.06 -4.72
N ILE A 45 -11.54 3.10 -6.02
CA ILE A 45 -12.88 3.42 -6.53
C ILE A 45 -13.89 2.35 -6.09
N ILE A 46 -13.55 1.07 -6.25
CA ILE A 46 -14.42 -0.04 -5.84
C ILE A 46 -14.75 0.04 -4.35
N ALA A 47 -13.74 0.19 -3.49
CA ALA A 47 -13.94 0.27 -2.04
C ALA A 47 -14.74 1.51 -1.62
N SER A 48 -14.48 2.66 -2.28
CA SER A 48 -15.23 3.90 -2.05
C SER A 48 -16.71 3.73 -2.40
N LEU A 49 -17.01 3.27 -3.62
CA LEU A 49 -18.38 3.09 -4.10
C LEU A 49 -19.13 2.02 -3.31
N PHE A 50 -18.45 0.93 -2.94
CA PHE A 50 -19.01 -0.11 -2.07
C PHE A 50 -19.37 0.46 -0.69
N THR A 51 -18.50 1.31 -0.12
CA THR A 51 -18.78 2.01 1.14
C THR A 51 -19.98 2.93 1.00
N LEU A 52 -20.05 3.73 -0.07
CA LEU A 52 -21.19 4.62 -0.33
C LEU A 52 -22.49 3.84 -0.45
N PHE A 53 -22.49 2.72 -1.18
CA PHE A 53 -23.68 1.90 -1.40
C PHE A 53 -24.23 1.31 -0.09
N ILE A 54 -23.36 0.86 0.81
CA ILE A 54 -23.78 0.25 2.08
C ILE A 54 -24.15 1.30 3.13
N SER A 55 -23.32 2.33 3.27
CA SER A 55 -23.47 3.32 4.36
C SER A 55 -24.40 4.47 4.00
N ASN A 56 -24.62 4.74 2.70
CA ASN A 56 -25.22 5.97 2.19
C ASN A 56 -24.53 7.25 2.72
N ASP A 57 -23.26 7.16 3.15
CA ASP A 57 -22.47 8.25 3.70
C ASP A 57 -21.31 8.61 2.76
N ILE A 58 -21.37 9.82 2.21
CA ILE A 58 -20.36 10.35 1.31
C ILE A 58 -19.03 10.66 2.01
N TYR A 59 -19.05 10.98 3.31
CA TYR A 59 -17.83 11.20 4.07
C TYR A 59 -17.14 9.86 4.33
N ALA A 60 -17.89 8.83 4.69
CA ALA A 60 -17.36 7.47 4.83
C ALA A 60 -16.74 6.98 3.51
N MET A 61 -17.38 7.23 2.36
CA MET A 61 -16.84 6.96 1.02
C MET A 61 -15.44 7.56 0.83
N PHE A 62 -15.28 8.86 1.09
CA PHE A 62 -14.00 9.54 0.92
C PHE A 62 -12.93 9.07 1.91
N ILE A 63 -13.31 8.82 3.17
CA ILE A 63 -12.39 8.31 4.19
C ILE A 63 -11.87 6.93 3.79
N ILE A 64 -12.75 6.00 3.42
CA ILE A 64 -12.33 4.64 3.02
C ILE A 64 -11.49 4.67 1.75
N GLY A 65 -11.89 5.44 0.73
CA GLY A 65 -11.09 5.61 -0.47
C GLY A 65 -9.70 6.16 -0.19
N GLY A 66 -9.61 7.21 0.64
CA GLY A 66 -8.33 7.79 1.05
C GLY A 66 -7.44 6.79 1.78
N LEU A 67 -8.02 5.97 2.68
CA LEU A 67 -7.28 4.94 3.40
C LEU A 67 -6.75 3.84 2.46
N VAL A 68 -7.54 3.37 1.50
CA VAL A 68 -7.09 2.37 0.52
C VAL A 68 -5.97 2.93 -0.35
N PHE A 69 -6.14 4.14 -0.90
CA PHE A 69 -5.15 4.75 -1.77
C PHE A 69 -3.86 5.12 -1.03
N SER A 70 -3.95 5.45 0.26
CA SER A 70 -2.78 5.77 1.08
C SER A 70 -1.75 4.63 1.11
N HIS A 71 -2.20 3.38 0.97
CA HIS A 71 -1.32 2.22 0.88
C HIS A 71 -0.35 2.35 -0.32
N TRP A 72 -0.88 2.68 -1.50
CA TRP A 72 -0.05 2.86 -2.70
C TRP A 72 0.91 4.06 -2.57
N ILE A 73 0.49 5.13 -1.88
CA ILE A 73 1.37 6.28 -1.62
C ILE A 73 2.57 5.86 -0.77
N LEU A 74 2.35 5.09 0.29
CA LEU A 74 3.42 4.56 1.13
C LEU A 74 4.34 3.65 0.32
N ASP A 75 3.78 2.77 -0.48
CA ASP A 75 4.52 1.95 -1.44
C ASP A 75 5.41 2.75 -2.38
N PHE A 76 4.90 3.85 -2.94
CA PHE A 76 5.64 4.72 -3.84
C PHE A 76 6.80 5.44 -3.12
N ILE A 77 6.56 5.95 -1.90
CA ILE A 77 7.62 6.57 -1.10
C ILE A 77 8.72 5.56 -0.80
N ALA A 78 8.31 4.35 -0.49
CA ALA A 78 9.17 3.43 0.20
C ALA A 78 9.93 2.49 -0.75
N SER A 79 9.30 2.13 -1.88
CA SER A 79 9.91 1.39 -2.97
C SER A 79 10.79 2.29 -3.85
N PRO A 80 11.84 1.76 -4.50
CA PRO A 80 12.30 0.38 -4.42
C PRO A 80 13.00 0.06 -3.09
N MET A 81 12.65 -1.08 -2.50
CA MET A 81 13.15 -1.61 -1.22
C MET A 81 14.48 -2.36 -1.36
N THR A 82 15.49 -1.77 -2.02
CA THR A 82 16.69 -2.52 -2.41
C THR A 82 17.52 -3.05 -1.25
N TYR A 83 17.31 -2.54 -0.02
CA TYR A 83 17.95 -3.10 1.17
C TYR A 83 17.47 -4.53 1.48
N MET A 84 16.17 -4.78 1.34
CA MET A 84 15.56 -6.08 1.62
C MET A 84 15.51 -6.97 0.37
N TYR A 85 15.21 -6.35 -0.77
CA TYR A 85 15.03 -6.99 -2.06
C TYR A 85 15.92 -6.31 -3.10
N PRO A 86 17.16 -6.78 -3.31
CA PRO A 86 18.14 -6.11 -4.17
C PRO A 86 17.66 -5.87 -5.60
N ASN A 87 16.76 -6.72 -6.09
CA ASN A 87 16.19 -6.66 -7.43
C ASN A 87 14.86 -5.88 -7.51
N ASP A 88 14.40 -5.26 -6.42
CA ASP A 88 13.22 -4.41 -6.48
C ASP A 88 13.46 -3.20 -7.40
N THR A 89 12.49 -2.94 -8.25
CA THR A 89 12.52 -1.91 -9.29
C THR A 89 11.44 -0.85 -9.11
N GLY A 90 10.69 -0.89 -7.99
CA GLY A 90 9.62 0.05 -7.69
C GLY A 90 8.24 -0.47 -8.09
N ARG A 91 7.26 0.43 -8.13
CA ARG A 91 5.86 0.10 -8.42
C ARG A 91 5.48 0.41 -9.87
N PRO A 92 4.81 -0.51 -10.59
CA PRO A 92 4.39 -0.26 -11.96
C PRO A 92 3.27 0.79 -12.00
N ILE A 93 3.29 1.68 -13.00
CA ILE A 93 2.20 2.66 -13.20
C ILE A 93 0.93 2.01 -13.77
N PHE A 94 1.10 1.01 -14.63
CA PHE A 94 0.03 0.18 -15.19
C PHE A 94 0.31 -1.28 -14.81
N PHE A 95 0.46 -2.16 -15.80
CA PHE A 95 0.79 -3.57 -15.60
C PHE A 95 2.31 -3.81 -15.57
N GLN A 96 2.72 -5.08 -15.44
CA GLN A 96 4.10 -5.51 -15.19
C GLN A 96 5.17 -4.88 -16.11
N ASN A 97 4.87 -4.72 -17.40
CA ASN A 97 5.81 -4.20 -18.40
C ASN A 97 5.82 -2.67 -18.52
N SER A 98 5.09 -1.98 -17.64
CA SER A 98 5.03 -0.52 -17.64
C SER A 98 6.21 0.11 -16.88
N ARG A 99 6.36 1.44 -17.02
CA ARG A 99 7.34 2.21 -16.26
C ARG A 99 7.12 1.99 -14.76
N LYS A 100 8.19 1.67 -14.04
CA LYS A 100 8.17 1.55 -12.59
C LYS A 100 8.67 2.82 -11.93
N ILE A 101 8.05 3.20 -10.84
CA ILE A 101 8.34 4.44 -10.10
C ILE A 101 8.44 4.17 -8.60
N GLY A 102 9.20 5.01 -7.92
CA GLY A 102 9.37 4.96 -6.47
C GLY A 102 10.51 5.87 -6.00
N LEU A 103 10.39 6.42 -4.79
CA LEU A 103 11.39 7.33 -4.21
C LEU A 103 12.55 6.58 -3.55
N GLY A 104 12.33 5.35 -3.09
CA GLY A 104 13.36 4.49 -2.53
C GLY A 104 13.79 4.85 -1.11
N LEU A 105 12.84 5.17 -0.22
CA LEU A 105 13.16 5.39 1.19
C LEU A 105 13.85 4.15 1.81
N TRP A 106 13.42 2.94 1.45
CA TRP A 106 13.93 1.68 2.03
C TRP A 106 15.17 1.11 1.33
N ARG A 107 16.08 1.98 0.88
CA ARG A 107 17.40 1.61 0.33
C ARG A 107 18.47 1.34 1.40
N SER A 108 18.22 1.70 2.66
CA SER A 108 19.16 1.50 3.76
C SER A 108 18.45 0.96 5.01
N LYS A 109 19.18 0.19 5.83
CA LYS A 109 18.70 -0.31 7.13
C LYS A 109 18.23 0.83 8.02
N THR A 110 19.00 1.91 8.08
CA THR A 110 18.74 3.06 8.95
C THR A 110 17.43 3.75 8.59
N ALA A 111 17.16 3.94 7.30
CA ALA A 111 15.92 4.56 6.84
C ALA A 111 14.69 3.68 7.15
N ILE A 112 14.81 2.35 7.03
CA ILE A 112 13.74 1.42 7.43
C ILE A 112 13.44 1.57 8.92
N ILE A 113 14.46 1.43 9.77
CA ILE A 113 14.30 1.48 11.23
C ILE A 113 13.67 2.81 11.67
N ILE A 114 14.21 3.94 11.19
CA ILE A 114 13.69 5.26 11.54
C ILE A 114 12.26 5.42 11.02
N GLY A 115 11.99 5.03 9.77
CA GLY A 115 10.67 5.12 9.16
C GLY A 115 9.62 4.32 9.93
N GLU A 116 9.92 3.07 10.27
CA GLU A 116 9.02 2.20 11.05
C GLU A 116 8.70 2.82 12.42
N TYR A 117 9.73 3.22 13.19
CA TYR A 117 9.50 3.82 14.51
C TYR A 117 8.71 5.13 14.43
N ILE A 118 8.99 6.00 13.45
CA ILE A 118 8.24 7.25 13.27
C ILE A 118 6.78 6.96 12.95
N VAL A 119 6.50 6.09 11.97
CA VAL A 119 5.13 5.78 11.56
C VAL A 119 4.36 5.12 12.70
N THR A 120 4.97 4.17 13.42
CA THR A 120 4.37 3.55 14.60
C THR A 120 4.09 4.56 15.71
N LEU A 121 5.06 5.43 16.02
CA LEU A 121 4.90 6.45 17.07
C LEU A 121 3.80 7.45 16.71
N VAL A 122 3.75 7.93 15.46
CA VAL A 122 2.70 8.82 14.99
C VAL A 122 1.33 8.16 15.10
N GLY A 123 1.20 6.91 14.64
CA GLY A 123 -0.04 6.15 14.77
C GLY A 123 -0.48 5.97 16.22
N LEU A 124 0.45 5.66 17.13
CA LEU A 124 0.18 5.54 18.56
C LEU A 124 -0.28 6.87 19.18
N ILE A 125 0.41 7.98 18.86
CA ILE A 125 0.03 9.32 19.33
C ILE A 125 -1.37 9.68 18.84
N MET A 126 -1.67 9.47 17.55
CA MET A 126 -3.00 9.73 17.00
C MET A 126 -4.09 8.90 17.70
N TYR A 127 -3.80 7.63 18.00
CA TYR A 127 -4.73 6.77 18.72
C TYR A 127 -4.98 7.25 20.17
N ILE A 128 -3.92 7.64 20.89
CA ILE A 128 -4.03 8.18 22.24
C ILE A 128 -4.82 9.50 22.24
N ILE A 129 -4.55 10.41 21.30
CA ILE A 129 -5.29 11.66 21.15
C ILE A 129 -6.78 11.37 20.92
N TRP A 130 -7.09 10.43 20.02
CA TRP A 130 -8.47 10.02 19.77
C TRP A 130 -9.17 9.46 21.02
N LEU A 131 -8.46 8.69 21.85
CA LEU A 131 -9.00 8.16 23.11
C LEU A 131 -9.30 9.25 24.14
N VAL A 132 -8.48 10.31 24.18
CA VAL A 132 -8.63 11.40 25.17
C VAL A 132 -9.71 12.41 24.77
N LEU A 133 -9.92 12.62 23.46
CA LEU A 133 -10.88 13.59 22.93
C LEU A 133 -12.30 13.03 22.75
N ARG A 134 -12.52 11.75 23.06
CA ARG A 134 -13.81 11.07 22.98
C ARG A 134 -14.46 10.94 24.35
#